data_AF-A0A1G4RVN5-F1
#
_entry.id   AF-A0A1G4RVN5-F1
#
_cell.length_a   1.000
_cell.length_b   1.000
_cell.length_c   1.000
_cell.angle_alpha   90.00
_cell.angle_beta   90.00
_cell.angle_gamma   90.00
#
_symmetry.space_group_name_H-M   'P 1'
#
loop_
_entity.id
_entity.type
_entity.pdbx_description
1 polymer ?
#
loop_
_entity_poly.entity_id
_entity_poly.type
_entity_poly.pdbx_seq_one_letter_code
_entity_poly.pdbx_strand_id
1 'polypeptide(L)'
;MRLLLDTNVFSEVTKPRPDTRVLEWLDGLDEDRAFISLVSIAEIRRGVALMDSGRKRDALAEWLATDLPQRFEQRVIPVEEPVALAWRPDGTCEAQRSWARLDGRFDRCYGNGTQSYPRYAQYQGF
;
A
#
# COMPACT_ATOMS: atom_id res chain seq x y z
N MET A 1 10.45 16.59 -8.89
CA MET A 1 9.19 16.00 -8.38
C MET A 1 9.51 14.85 -7.43
N ARG A 2 9.06 14.89 -6.19
CA ARG A 2 9.26 13.81 -5.20
C ARG A 2 8.08 12.86 -5.26
N LEU A 3 8.33 11.55 -5.16
CA LEU A 3 7.31 10.51 -5.28
C LEU A 3 7.30 9.66 -4.02
N LEU A 4 6.11 9.38 -3.50
CA LEU A 4 5.90 8.42 -2.42
C LEU A 4 5.45 7.11 -3.05
N LEU A 5 6.30 6.10 -2.98
CA LEU A 5 6.05 4.76 -3.46
C LEU A 5 5.13 4.05 -2.47
N ASP A 6 4.08 3.47 -3.02
CA ASP A 6 3.10 2.67 -2.29
C ASP A 6 3.44 1.18 -2.38
N THR A 7 2.84 0.36 -1.51
CA THR A 7 3.05 -1.08 -1.41
C THR A 7 2.74 -1.80 -2.73
N ASN A 8 1.78 -1.28 -3.50
CA ASN A 8 1.38 -1.84 -4.78
C ASN A 8 2.53 -1.91 -5.79
N VAL A 9 3.37 -0.86 -5.87
CA VAL A 9 4.53 -0.78 -6.76
C VAL A 9 5.53 -1.88 -6.42
N PHE A 10 5.85 -2.04 -5.14
CA PHE A 10 6.74 -3.12 -4.69
C PHE A 10 6.12 -4.50 -4.92
N SER A 11 4.81 -4.65 -4.72
CA SER A 11 4.12 -5.91 -4.98
C SER A 11 4.19 -6.29 -6.47
N GLU A 12 4.13 -5.31 -7.37
CA GLU A 12 4.18 -5.49 -8.82
C GLU A 12 5.51 -6.12 -9.26
N VAL A 13 6.64 -5.59 -8.76
CA VAL A 13 8.00 -6.10 -9.06
C VAL A 13 8.16 -7.57 -8.65
N THR A 14 7.40 -8.05 -7.66
CA THR A 14 7.48 -9.43 -7.18
C THR A 14 6.52 -10.40 -7.88
N LYS A 15 5.69 -9.93 -8.82
CA LYS A 15 4.74 -10.77 -9.57
C LYS A 15 5.50 -11.60 -10.62
N PRO A 16 5.02 -12.83 -10.93
CA PRO A 16 5.59 -13.64 -12.01
C PRO A 16 5.47 -12.99 -13.40
N ARG A 17 4.49 -12.10 -13.58
CA ARG A 17 4.26 -11.31 -14.79
C ARG A 17 3.99 -9.87 -14.38
N PRO A 18 5.03 -9.06 -14.14
CA PRO A 18 4.88 -7.65 -13.79
C PRO A 18 4.41 -6.84 -15.00
N ASP A 19 3.68 -5.74 -14.77
CA ASP A 19 3.42 -4.75 -15.80
C ASP A 19 4.73 -4.06 -16.23
N THR A 20 5.11 -4.24 -17.49
CA THR A 20 6.34 -3.67 -18.06
C THR A 20 6.40 -2.14 -17.94
N ARG A 21 5.26 -1.46 -17.97
CA ARG A 21 5.20 0.01 -17.84
C ARG A 21 5.62 0.47 -16.44
N VAL A 22 5.30 -0.32 -15.42
CA VAL A 22 5.70 -0.02 -14.04
C VAL A 22 7.21 -0.22 -13.87
N LEU A 23 7.77 -1.26 -14.51
CA LEU A 23 9.21 -1.49 -14.50
C LEU A 23 9.98 -0.38 -15.23
N GLU A 24 9.55 -0.02 -16.44
CA GLU A 24 10.16 1.07 -17.20
C GLU A 24 10.08 2.42 -16.46
N TRP A 25 8.97 2.67 -15.78
CA TRP A 25 8.82 3.87 -14.95
C TRP A 25 9.73 3.85 -13.72
N LEU A 26 9.89 2.69 -13.07
CA LEU A 26 10.82 2.51 -11.96
C LEU A 26 12.28 2.68 -12.39
N ASP A 27 12.66 2.12 -13.53
CA ASP A 27 14.02 2.24 -14.08
C ASP A 27 14.37 3.69 -14.45
N GLY A 28 13.37 4.47 -14.88
CA GLY A 28 13.52 5.90 -15.15
C GLY A 28 13.41 6.80 -13.91
N LEU A 29 13.13 6.25 -12.73
CA LEU A 29 12.94 7.00 -11.51
C LEU A 29 14.29 7.27 -10.83
N ASP A 30 14.54 8.54 -10.54
CA ASP A 30 15.64 8.95 -9.67
C ASP A 30 15.37 8.46 -8.24
N GLU A 31 16.17 7.50 -7.77
CA GLU A 31 16.01 6.87 -6.46
C GLU A 31 16.03 7.89 -5.32
N ASP A 32 16.86 8.94 -5.40
CA ASP A 32 16.98 9.97 -4.35
C ASP A 32 15.69 10.79 -4.18
N ARG A 33 14.77 10.68 -5.15
CA ARG A 33 13.47 11.36 -5.14
C ARG A 33 12.30 10.41 -4.87
N ALA A 34 12.59 9.13 -4.64
CA ALA A 34 11.64 8.10 -4.27
C ALA A 34 11.63 7.88 -2.76
N PHE A 35 10.46 8.04 -2.16
CA PHE A 35 10.20 7.88 -0.74
C PHE A 35 9.29 6.69 -0.51
N ILE A 36 9.30 6.11 0.69
CA ILE A 36 8.37 5.05 1.09
C ILE A 36 7.76 5.39 2.44
N SER A 37 6.49 5.06 2.65
CA SER A 37 5.86 5.28 3.96
C SER A 37 6.18 4.13 4.92
N LEU A 38 6.26 4.43 6.22
CA LEU A 38 6.39 3.39 7.25
C LEU A 38 5.19 2.41 7.23
N VAL A 39 4.01 2.88 6.83
CA VAL A 39 2.81 2.05 6.65
C VAL A 39 3.02 1.04 5.53
N SER A 40 3.55 1.46 4.39
CA SER A 40 3.84 0.56 3.26
C SER A 40 4.85 -0.51 3.65
N ILE A 41 5.89 -0.15 4.41
CA ILE A 41 6.83 -1.13 4.99
C ILE A 41 6.11 -2.13 5.90
N ALA A 42 5.21 -1.65 6.77
CA ALA A 42 4.45 -2.52 7.67
C ALA A 42 3.53 -3.49 6.90
N GLU A 43 2.92 -3.03 5.80
CA GLU A 43 2.10 -3.88 4.92
C GLU A 43 2.94 -4.97 4.24
N ILE A 44 4.13 -4.63 3.71
CA ILE A 44 5.03 -5.61 3.09
C ILE A 44 5.46 -6.65 4.14
N ARG A 45 5.86 -6.21 5.35
CA ARG A 45 6.21 -7.11 6.47
C ARG A 45 5.08 -8.05 6.82
N ARG A 46 3.84 -7.54 6.88
CA ARG A 46 2.65 -8.35 7.11
C ARG A 46 2.45 -9.37 5.99
N GLY A 47 2.61 -8.96 4.74
CA GLY A 47 2.53 -9.85 3.58
C GLY A 47 3.52 -11.01 3.69
N VAL A 48 4.78 -10.72 3.99
CA VAL A 48 5.84 -11.74 4.17
C VAL A 48 5.52 -12.69 5.34
N ALA A 49 4.99 -12.18 6.45
CA ALA A 49 4.60 -12.99 7.60
C ALA A 49 3.45 -13.98 7.30
N LEU A 50 2.60 -13.67 6.32
CA LEU A 50 1.50 -14.52 5.88
C LEU A 50 1.89 -15.52 4.78
N MET A 51 3.10 -15.44 4.23
CA MET A 51 3.57 -16.37 3.22
C MET A 51 3.98 -17.71 3.84
N ASP A 52 3.72 -18.79 3.09
CA ASP A 52 4.28 -20.10 3.40
C ASP A 52 5.81 -20.05 3.42
N SER A 53 6.42 -20.94 4.20
CA SER A 53 7.87 -21.07 4.23
C SER A 53 8.42 -21.42 2.85
N GLY A 54 9.47 -20.74 2.44
CA GLY A 54 10.10 -20.98 1.15
C GLY A 54 11.01 -19.84 0.72
N ARG A 55 11.80 -20.11 -0.33
CA ARG A 55 12.85 -19.20 -0.84
C ARG A 55 12.37 -17.76 -1.08
N LYS A 56 11.13 -17.58 -1.55
CA LYS A 56 10.57 -16.24 -1.80
C LYS A 56 10.34 -15.45 -0.51
N ARG A 57 9.84 -16.11 0.54
CA ARG A 57 9.63 -15.49 1.85
C ARG A 57 10.97 -15.09 2.47
N ASP A 58 11.94 -15.98 2.45
CA ASP A 58 13.25 -15.75 3.06
C ASP A 58 13.99 -14.59 2.36
N ALA A 59 13.94 -14.57 1.01
CA ALA A 59 14.54 -13.48 0.23
C ALA A 59 13.87 -12.12 0.51
N LEU A 60 12.53 -12.08 0.64
CA LEU A 60 11.81 -10.84 0.97
C LEU A 60 12.05 -10.40 2.42
N ALA A 61 12.17 -11.35 3.35
CA ALA A 61 12.48 -11.06 4.75
C ALA A 61 13.89 -10.49 4.92
N GLU A 62 14.86 -11.05 4.21
CA GLU A 62 16.23 -10.54 4.15
C GLU A 62 16.25 -9.14 3.55
N TRP A 63 15.65 -8.95 2.37
CA TRP A 63 15.56 -7.64 1.70
C TRP A 63 14.93 -6.56 2.59
N LEU A 64 13.89 -6.89 3.37
CA LEU A 64 13.27 -5.97 4.32
C LEU A 64 14.19 -5.61 5.50
N ALA A 65 15.07 -6.52 5.90
CA ALA A 65 15.94 -6.36 7.07
C ALA A 65 17.25 -5.63 6.74
N THR A 66 17.79 -5.84 5.54
CA THR A 66 19.12 -5.35 5.13
C THR A 66 19.04 -4.32 4.02
N ASP A 67 18.49 -4.68 2.86
CA ASP A 67 18.50 -3.81 1.67
C ASP A 67 17.59 -2.59 1.79
N LEU A 68 16.35 -2.75 2.26
CA LEU A 68 15.37 -1.65 2.30
C LEU A 68 15.86 -0.50 3.22
N PRO A 69 16.31 -0.75 4.47
CA PRO A 69 16.81 0.31 5.33
C PRO A 69 18.03 1.04 4.76
N GLN A 70 18.93 0.32 4.09
CA GLN A 70 20.11 0.91 3.45
C GLN A 70 19.75 1.74 2.22
N ARG A 71 18.86 1.22 1.38
CA ARG A 71 18.47 1.88 0.12
C ARG A 71 17.58 3.08 0.35
N PHE A 72 16.69 3.04 1.35
CA PHE A 72 15.78 4.15 1.67
C PHE A 72 16.20 4.92 2.93
N GLU A 73 17.49 4.91 3.27
CA GLU A 73 17.99 5.67 4.41
C GLU A 73 17.58 7.15 4.29
N GLN A 74 16.97 7.70 5.33
CA GLN A 74 16.36 9.05 5.37
C GLN A 74 15.18 9.31 4.41
N ARG A 75 14.74 8.31 3.64
CA ARG A 75 13.61 8.39 2.68
C ARG A 75 12.39 7.58 3.10
N VAL A 76 12.43 7.02 4.31
CA VAL A 76 11.25 6.46 4.98
C VAL A 76 10.50 7.57 5.69
N ILE A 77 9.25 7.80 5.30
CA ILE A 77 8.38 8.80 5.92
C ILE A 77 7.66 8.17 7.12
N PRO A 78 7.90 8.65 8.35
CA PRO A 78 7.17 8.17 9.52
C PRO A 78 5.72 8.66 9.45
N VAL A 79 4.81 7.82 9.96
CA VAL A 79 3.41 8.22 10.14
C VAL A 79 3.20 8.54 11.60
N GLU A 80 3.36 9.81 11.92
CA GLU A 80 3.16 10.35 13.27
C GLU A 80 1.72 10.84 13.45
N GLU A 81 1.35 11.15 14.70
CA GLU A 81 0.00 11.62 15.05
C GLU A 81 -0.50 12.77 14.15
N PRO A 82 0.29 13.81 13.83
CA PRO A 82 -0.18 14.88 12.94
C PRO A 82 -0.50 14.39 11.53
N VAL A 83 0.27 13.44 11.00
CA VAL A 83 0.03 12.83 9.68
C VAL A 83 -1.24 11.99 9.70
N ALA A 84 -1.43 11.21 10.77
CA ALA A 84 -2.61 10.38 10.96
C ALA A 84 -3.89 11.22 11.16
N LEU A 85 -3.79 12.37 11.86
CA LEU A 85 -4.89 13.30 12.05
C LEU A 85 -5.23 14.04 10.74
N ALA A 86 -4.24 14.47 9.95
CA ALA A 86 -4.48 15.07 8.65
C ALA A 86 -5.16 14.10 7.66
N TRP A 87 -4.91 12.78 7.80
CA TRP A 87 -5.59 11.77 7.00
C TRP A 87 -7.07 11.60 7.34
N ARG A 88 -7.47 11.90 8.59
CA ARG A 88 -8.86 11.83 9.03
C ARG A 88 -9.52 13.19 8.77
N PRO A 89 -10.49 13.30 7.84
CA PRO A 89 -11.29 14.52 7.78
C PRO A 89 -12.00 14.70 9.12
N ASP A 90 -11.88 15.90 9.63
CA ASP A 90 -12.45 16.48 10.82
C ASP A 90 -13.96 16.28 10.89
N GLY A 91 -14.39 15.09 11.32
CA GLY A 91 -15.64 14.82 12.04
C GLY A 91 -16.98 15.22 11.40
N THR A 92 -16.99 15.89 10.25
CA THR A 92 -18.18 16.15 9.46
C THR A 92 -18.56 14.84 8.80
N CYS A 93 -19.77 14.40 9.10
CA CYS A 93 -20.31 13.13 8.65
C CYS A 93 -20.57 13.20 7.14
N GLU A 94 -19.52 13.03 6.33
CA GLU A 94 -19.63 12.78 4.88
C GLU A 94 -18.68 11.65 4.41
N ALA A 95 -17.83 11.15 5.30
CA ALA A 95 -16.95 10.00 5.02
C ALA A 95 -16.90 9.02 6.19
N GLN A 96 -18.04 8.67 6.79
CA GLN A 96 -18.11 7.52 7.68
C GLN A 96 -18.06 6.22 6.86
N ARG A 97 -16.83 5.75 6.70
CA ARG A 97 -16.46 4.36 6.39
C ARG A 97 -17.11 3.40 7.40
N SER A 98 -18.38 3.09 7.20
CA SER A 98 -19.05 1.94 7.78
C SER A 98 -18.47 0.68 7.12
N TRP A 99 -17.38 0.15 7.69
CA TRP A 99 -16.91 -1.21 7.38
C TRP A 99 -17.68 -2.23 8.25
N ALA A 100 -19.00 -2.12 8.30
CA ALA A 100 -19.83 -3.10 8.97
C ALA A 100 -19.82 -4.39 8.13
N ARG A 101 -19.10 -5.39 8.63
CA ARG A 101 -19.13 -6.76 8.15
C ARG A 101 -20.47 -7.37 8.56
N LEU A 102 -21.44 -7.44 7.66
CA LEU A 102 -22.69 -8.15 7.96
C LEU A 102 -22.92 -9.41 7.10
N ASP A 103 -22.41 -9.50 5.87
CA ASP A 103 -22.97 -10.53 4.97
C ASP A 103 -22.14 -10.83 3.71
N GLY A 104 -20.89 -10.35 3.64
CA GLY A 104 -20.00 -10.68 2.52
C GLY A 104 -20.29 -9.94 1.21
N ARG A 105 -21.05 -8.83 1.26
CA ARG A 105 -21.22 -7.86 0.17
C ARG A 105 -20.75 -6.48 0.62
N PHE A 106 -20.15 -5.72 -0.30
CA PHE A 106 -19.71 -4.35 -0.07
C PHE A 106 -20.78 -3.40 -0.61
N ASP A 107 -21.48 -2.72 0.30
CA ASP A 107 -22.44 -1.68 -0.03
C ASP A 107 -21.83 -0.32 0.25
N ARG A 108 -21.78 0.54 -0.77
CA ARG A 108 -21.39 1.94 -0.62
C ARG A 108 -22.67 2.77 -0.51
N CYS A 109 -22.83 3.47 0.62
CA CYS A 109 -23.90 4.44 0.80
C CYS A 109 -23.46 5.78 0.22
N TYR A 110 -24.19 6.27 -0.78
CA TYR A 110 -24.17 7.68 -1.18
C TYR A 110 -25.38 8.37 -0.54
N GLY A 111 -25.32 9.70 -0.39
CA GLY A 111 -26.44 10.50 0.12
C GLY A 111 -27.75 10.35 -0.68
N ASN A 112 -27.73 9.66 -1.83
CA ASN A 112 -28.87 9.38 -2.70
C ASN A 112 -29.18 7.88 -2.90
N GLY A 113 -28.57 6.96 -2.14
CA GLY A 113 -28.87 5.51 -2.20
C GLY A 113 -27.66 4.60 -2.03
N THR A 114 -27.90 3.29 -1.92
CA THR A 114 -26.88 2.25 -1.79
C THR A 114 -26.56 1.60 -3.13
N GLN A 115 -25.26 1.50 -3.46
CA GLN A 115 -24.78 0.75 -4.63
C GLN A 115 -23.84 -0.38 -4.19
N SER A 116 -24.20 -1.61 -4.58
CA SER A 116 -23.44 -2.83 -4.27
C SER A 116 -22.42 -3.15 -5.36
N TYR A 117 -21.20 -3.56 -4.97
CA TYR A 117 -20.16 -3.97 -5.91
C TYR A 117 -19.67 -5.40 -5.66
N PRO A 118 -19.30 -6.16 -6.72
CA PRO A 118 -18.69 -7.47 -6.57
C PRO A 118 -17.26 -7.36 -6.00
N ARG A 119 -16.84 -8.42 -5.30
CA ARG A 119 -15.62 -8.57 -4.46
C ARG A 119 -14.30 -8.09 -5.06
N TYR A 120 -14.19 -7.98 -6.38
CA TYR A 120 -12.96 -7.62 -7.09
C TYR A 120 -12.69 -6.11 -7.19
N ALA A 121 -13.60 -5.25 -6.72
CA ALA A 121 -13.40 -3.79 -6.70
C ALA A 121 -12.34 -3.32 -5.69
N GLN A 122 -11.73 -4.22 -4.91
CA GLN A 122 -10.66 -3.90 -3.97
C GLN A 122 -9.32 -3.56 -4.64
N TYR A 123 -9.15 -3.84 -5.94
CA TYR A 123 -7.86 -3.68 -6.64
C TYR A 123 -7.71 -2.41 -7.48
N GLN A 124 -8.70 -1.51 -7.51
CA GLN A 124 -8.62 -0.26 -8.27
C GLN A 124 -9.08 0.95 -7.46
N GLY A 125 -8.33 1.29 -6.42
CA GLY A 125 -8.61 2.49 -5.64
C GLY A 125 -7.49 2.82 -4.67
N PHE A 126 -6.32 3.10 -5.21
CA PHE A 126 -5.45 4.16 -4.69
C PHE A 126 -5.70 5.40 -5.52
#